data_AF-A0A820G1E8-F1
#
_entry.id   AF-A0A820G1E8-F1
#
_cell.length_a   1.000
_cell.length_b   1.000
_cell.length_c   1.000
_cell.angle_alpha   90.00
_cell.angle_beta   90.00
_cell.angle_gamma   90.00
#
_symmetry.space_group_name_H-M   'P 1'
#
loop_
_entity.id
_entity.type
_entity.pdbx_description
1 polymer ?
#
loop_
_entity_poly.entity_id
_entity_poly.type
_entity_poly.pdbx_seq_one_letter_code
_entity_poly.pdbx_strand_id
1 'polypeptide(L)'
;MSTAYQVFSWLSYIIGLFSFVFAIYVIPSNYWLEENFKSGLIITSTQAGLWKWCSYKVLAELSCDSLTKLDSRFRAAQALCVLGALVINLLAIAIGIFSNLS
;
A
#
# COMPACT_ATOMS: atom_id res chain seq x y z
N MET A 1 37.17 1.66 5.82
CA MET A 1 35.84 2.05 5.26
C MET A 1 35.76 3.57 5.32
N SER A 2 35.44 4.26 4.21
CA SER A 2 35.32 5.74 4.23
C SER A 2 34.10 6.15 5.07
N THR A 3 34.24 7.18 5.91
CA THR A 3 33.14 7.72 6.73
C THR A 3 31.93 8.13 5.88
N ALA A 4 32.17 8.62 4.66
CA ALA A 4 31.12 8.92 3.70
C ALA A 4 30.29 7.68 3.31
N TYR A 5 30.95 6.54 3.06
CA TYR A 5 30.26 5.29 2.71
C TYR A 5 29.34 4.81 3.83
N GLN A 6 29.80 4.93 5.08
CA GLN A 6 29.00 4.57 6.24
C GLN A 6 27.75 5.45 6.33
N VAL A 7 27.88 6.77 6.18
CA VAL A 7 26.74 7.70 6.20
C VAL A 7 25.72 7.39 5.10
N PHE A 8 26.17 7.13 3.87
CA PHE A 8 25.26 6.75 2.77
C PHE A 8 24.53 5.44 3.05
N SER A 9 25.22 4.44 3.61
CA SER A 9 24.62 3.16 3.98
C SER A 9 23.49 3.34 5.01
N TRP A 10 23.72 4.12 6.06
CA TRP A 10 22.70 4.44 7.07
C TRP A 10 21.52 5.21 6.48
N LEU A 11 21.78 6.19 5.61
CA LEU A 11 20.72 6.96 4.95
C LEU A 11 19.82 6.05 4.11
N SER A 12 20.41 5.17 3.28
CA SER A 12 19.66 4.21 2.48
C SER A 12 18.83 3.25 3.33
N TYR A 13 19.37 2.80 4.47
CA TYR A 13 18.65 1.94 5.41
C TYR A 13 17.42 2.65 6.01
N ILE A 14 17.59 3.91 6.45
CA ILE A 14 16.49 4.71 7.00
C ILE A 14 15.39 4.92 5.94
N ILE A 15 15.76 5.27 4.71
CA ILE A 15 14.80 5.44 3.61
C ILE A 15 14.05 4.13 3.34
N GLY A 16 14.74 2.99 3.35
CA GLY A 16 14.13 1.67 3.20
C GLY A 16 13.09 1.37 4.28
N LEU A 17 13.42 1.67 5.55
CA LEU A 17 12.49 1.53 6.67
C LEU A 17 11.24 2.42 6.52
N PHE A 18 11.43 3.70 6.16
CA PHE A 18 10.30 4.60 5.92
C PHE A 18 9.42 4.12 4.77
N SER A 19 10.02 3.65 3.67
CA SER A 19 9.30 3.10 2.53
C SER A 19 8.50 1.85 2.92
N PHE A 20 9.09 0.96 3.71
CA PHE A 20 8.42 -0.24 4.21
C PHE A 20 7.22 0.08 5.10
N VAL A 21 7.38 0.99 6.06
CA VAL A 21 6.29 1.44 6.93
C VAL A 21 5.18 2.06 6.08
N PHE A 22 5.53 2.94 5.15
CA PHE A 22 4.56 3.55 4.25
C PHE A 22 3.80 2.51 3.40
N ALA A 23 4.50 1.49 2.87
CA ALA A 23 3.87 0.41 2.11
C ALA A 23 2.87 -0.38 2.96
N ILE A 24 3.18 -0.66 4.23
CA ILE A 24 2.26 -1.33 5.17
C ILE A 24 0.99 -0.51 5.38
N TYR A 25 1.08 0.82 5.42
CA TYR A 25 -0.11 1.67 5.58
C TYR A 25 -0.92 1.82 4.29
N VAL A 26 -0.25 1.96 3.15
CA VAL A 26 -0.92 2.28 1.87
C VAL A 26 -1.58 1.04 1.25
N ILE A 27 -0.92 -0.11 1.23
CA ILE A 27 -1.43 -1.34 0.60
C ILE A 27 -2.81 -1.79 1.14
N PRO A 28 -3.07 -1.83 2.46
CA PRO A 28 -4.37 -2.19 2.99
C PRO A 28 -5.39 -1.04 2.98
N SER A 29 -4.97 0.19 2.63
CA SER A 29 -5.88 1.33 2.60
C SER A 29 -6.90 1.21 1.45
N ASN A 30 -8.07 1.82 1.64
CA ASN A 30 -9.16 1.82 0.66
C ASN A 30 -9.29 3.15 -0.12
N TYR A 31 -8.30 4.02 0.00
CA TYR A 31 -8.29 5.38 -0.56
C TYR A 31 -7.43 5.49 -1.82
N TRP A 32 -7.31 4.41 -2.60
CA TRP A 32 -6.48 4.39 -3.81
C TRP A 32 -7.16 5.11 -4.96
N LEU A 33 -8.47 4.92 -5.07
CA LEU A 33 -9.32 5.54 -6.07
C LEU A 33 -10.56 6.09 -5.36
N GLU A 34 -10.86 7.35 -5.61
CA GLU A 34 -12.10 7.97 -5.17
C GLU A 34 -12.87 8.43 -6.41
N GLU A 35 -14.07 7.88 -6.60
CA GLU A 35 -14.98 8.28 -7.66
C GLU A 35 -16.24 8.88 -7.04
N ASN A 36 -16.65 10.04 -7.53
CA ASN A 36 -17.82 10.75 -7.03
C ASN A 36 -18.86 10.82 -8.16
N PHE A 37 -19.90 10.01 -8.04
CA PHE A 37 -21.02 10.00 -8.99
C PHE A 37 -22.13 10.92 -8.52
N LYS A 38 -22.46 11.90 -9.36
CA LYS A 38 -23.66 12.74 -9.20
C LYS A 38 -24.65 12.35 -10.30
N SER A 39 -25.77 11.75 -9.91
CA SER A 39 -26.90 11.51 -10.82
C SER A 39 -28.19 12.06 -10.19
N GLY A 40 -28.58 13.27 -10.60
CA GLY A 40 -29.72 13.99 -10.02
C GLY A 40 -29.50 14.35 -8.53
N LEU A 41 -30.50 14.06 -7.68
CA LEU A 41 -30.49 14.36 -6.24
C LEU A 41 -29.62 13.40 -5.41
N ILE A 42 -29.07 12.33 -6.02
CA ILE A 42 -28.30 11.29 -5.33
C ILE A 42 -26.80 11.52 -5.59
N ILE A 43 -26.06 11.77 -4.51
CA ILE A 43 -24.59 11.83 -4.49
C ILE A 43 -24.09 10.49 -3.95
N THR A 44 -23.41 9.71 -4.77
CA THR A 44 -22.76 8.47 -4.34
C THR A 44 -21.25 8.67 -4.39
N SER A 45 -20.58 8.50 -3.26
CA SER A 45 -19.11 8.51 -3.21
C SER A 45 -18.62 7.08 -3.10
N THR A 46 -17.71 6.67 -3.99
CA THR A 46 -17.13 5.33 -4.02
C THR A 46 -15.64 5.41 -3.79
N GLN A 47 -15.14 4.63 -2.83
CA GLN A 47 -13.73 4.50 -2.49
C GLN A 47 -13.30 3.07 -2.78
N ALA A 48 -12.32 2.91 -3.67
CA ALA A 48 -11.76 1.61 -4.00
C ALA A 48 -10.32 1.53 -3.50
N GLY A 49 -10.03 0.47 -2.76
CA GLY A 49 -8.68 0.03 -2.45
C GLY A 49 -8.21 -1.12 -3.31
N LEU A 50 -7.07 -1.70 -2.93
CA LEU A 50 -6.64 -2.99 -3.47
C LEU A 50 -7.56 -4.12 -3.02
N TRP A 51 -8.06 -4.09 -1.78
CA TRP A 51 -8.73 -5.23 -1.13
C TRP A 51 -10.24 -5.11 -1.03
N LYS A 52 -10.74 -3.89 -0.83
CA LYS A 52 -12.16 -3.61 -0.62
C LYS A 52 -12.61 -2.45 -1.50
N TRP A 53 -13.87 -2.53 -1.91
CA TRP A 53 -14.59 -1.45 -2.55
C TRP A 53 -15.67 -1.00 -1.58
N CYS A 54 -15.68 0.28 -1.22
CA CYS A 54 -16.66 0.88 -0.32
C CYS A 54 -17.47 1.93 -1.06
N SER A 55 -18.79 1.93 -0.86
CA SER A 55 -19.70 2.93 -1.42
C SER A 55 -20.47 3.61 -0.29
N TYR A 56 -20.55 4.93 -0.35
CA TYR A 56 -21.35 5.79 0.51
C TYR A 56 -22.55 6.29 -0.28
N LYS A 57 -23.76 5.91 0.16
CA LYS A 57 -25.02 6.44 -0.37
C LYS A 57 -25.53 7.59 0.51
N VAL A 58 -26.31 8.51 -0.07
CA VAL A 58 -26.87 9.71 0.59
C VAL A 58 -27.62 9.41 1.91
N LEU A 59 -28.14 8.21 2.10
CA LEU A 59 -28.78 7.76 3.36
C LEU A 59 -27.79 7.26 4.44
N ALA A 60 -26.50 7.56 4.33
CA ALA A 60 -25.44 7.14 5.26
C ALA A 60 -25.24 5.62 5.39
N GLU A 61 -25.73 4.83 4.43
CA GLU A 61 -25.46 3.41 4.36
C GLU A 61 -24.08 3.19 3.71
N LEU A 62 -23.13 2.71 4.53
CA LEU A 62 -21.79 2.32 4.08
C LEU A 62 -21.81 0.83 3.71
N SER A 63 -21.70 0.53 2.42
CA SER A 63 -21.56 -0.84 1.92
C SER A 63 -20.13 -1.08 1.47
N CYS A 64 -19.43 -2.05 2.07
CA CYS A 64 -18.08 -2.44 1.68
C CYS A 64 -18.03 -3.90 1.24
N ASP A 65 -17.65 -4.14 -0.02
CA ASP A 65 -17.50 -5.46 -0.62
C ASP A 65 -16.01 -5.79 -0.87
N SER A 66 -15.66 -7.08 -0.87
CA SER A 66 -14.28 -7.51 -1.15
C SER A 66 -14.02 -7.62 -2.65
N LEU A 67 -12.99 -6.92 -3.13
CA LEU A 67 -12.56 -6.92 -4.53
C LEU A 67 -11.90 -8.23 -4.98
N THR A 68 -11.48 -9.08 -4.03
CA THR A 68 -10.86 -10.38 -4.32
C THR A 68 -11.78 -11.29 -5.15
N LYS A 69 -13.10 -11.11 -5.05
CA LYS A 69 -14.10 -11.89 -5.79
C LYS A 69 -14.43 -11.32 -7.16
N LEU A 70 -14.12 -10.05 -7.45
CA LEU A 70 -14.68 -9.35 -8.61
C LEU A 70 -13.83 -9.45 -9.88
N ASP A 71 -12.49 -9.39 -9.80
CA ASP A 71 -11.66 -9.29 -11.02
C ASP A 71 -10.21 -9.81 -10.80
N SER A 72 -9.68 -10.52 -11.79
CA SER A 72 -8.32 -11.09 -11.80
C SER A 72 -7.22 -10.02 -11.87
N ARG A 73 -7.52 -8.84 -12.43
CA ARG A 73 -6.57 -7.71 -12.53
C ARG A 73 -6.16 -7.16 -11.16
N PHE A 74 -7.13 -7.05 -10.25
CA PHE A 74 -6.86 -6.59 -8.88
C PHE A 74 -6.07 -7.61 -8.08
N ARG A 75 -6.25 -8.92 -8.32
CA ARG A 75 -5.41 -9.96 -7.69
C ARG A 75 -3.96 -9.88 -8.15
N ALA A 76 -3.73 -9.62 -9.44
CA ALA A 76 -2.37 -9.42 -9.94
C ALA A 76 -1.72 -8.19 -9.31
N ALA A 77 -2.45 -7.08 -9.19
CA ALA A 77 -1.97 -5.88 -8.51
C ALA A 77 -1.69 -6.12 -7.02
N GLN A 78 -2.57 -6.82 -6.31
CA GLN A 78 -2.36 -7.24 -4.91
C GLN A 78 -1.08 -8.09 -4.78
N ALA A 79 -0.92 -9.09 -5.64
CA ALA A 79 0.25 -9.96 -5.61
C ALA A 79 1.54 -9.16 -5.86
N LEU A 80 1.55 -8.25 -6.84
CA LEU A 80 2.70 -7.39 -7.12
C LEU A 80 3.01 -6.44 -5.96
N CYS A 81 2.02 -5.83 -5.32
CA CYS A 81 2.23 -4.96 -4.16
C CYS A 81 2.75 -5.73 -2.95
N VAL A 82 2.19 -6.91 -2.67
CA VAL A 82 2.62 -7.73 -1.52
C VAL A 82 4.01 -8.33 -1.76
N LEU A 83 4.25 -8.95 -2.91
CA LEU A 83 5.56 -9.53 -3.21
C LEU A 83 6.63 -8.44 -3.39
N GLY A 84 6.33 -7.41 -4.17
CA GLY A 84 7.28 -6.37 -4.52
C GLY A 84 7.59 -5.41 -3.37
N ALA A 85 6.58 -4.89 -2.68
CA ALA A 85 6.79 -3.85 -1.68
C ALA A 85 6.97 -4.39 -0.26
N LEU A 86 6.37 -5.53 0.10
CA LEU A 86 6.52 -6.10 1.46
C LEU A 86 7.66 -7.10 1.53
N VAL A 87 7.66 -8.14 0.67
CA VAL A 87 8.63 -9.25 0.79
C VAL A 87 10.06 -8.79 0.44
N ILE A 88 10.23 -8.07 -0.66
CA ILE A 88 11.58 -7.61 -1.09
C ILE A 88 12.14 -6.58 -0.11
N ASN A 89 11.34 -5.61 0.35
CA ASN A 89 11.81 -4.64 1.35
C ASN A 89 12.17 -5.32 2.67
N LEU A 90 11.38 -6.28 3.14
CA LEU A 90 11.69 -7.03 4.35
C LEU A 90 13.02 -7.78 4.21
N LEU A 91 13.25 -8.42 3.06
CA LEU A 91 14.51 -9.10 2.78
C LEU A 91 15.69 -8.11 2.74
N ALA A 92 15.52 -6.96 2.11
CA ALA A 92 16.54 -5.92 2.04
C ALA A 92 16.89 -5.35 3.43
N ILE A 93 15.88 -5.11 4.27
CA ILE A 93 16.07 -4.67 5.67
C ILE A 93 16.82 -5.76 6.44
N ALA A 94 16.42 -7.03 6.31
CA ALA A 94 17.08 -8.13 6.99
C ALA A 94 18.57 -8.23 6.59
N ILE A 95 18.86 -8.20 5.29
CA ILE A 95 20.24 -8.21 4.77
C ILE A 95 21.04 -7.02 5.33
N GLY A 96 20.45 -5.82 5.33
CA GLY A 96 21.08 -4.61 5.86
C GLY A 96 21.40 -4.68 7.36
N ILE A 97 20.55 -5.33 8.16
CA ILE A 97 20.81 -5.57 9.58
C ILE A 97 21.98 -6.55 9.75
N PHE A 98 21.95 -7.69 9.05
CA PHE A 98 23.01 -8.70 9.16
C PHE A 98 24.37 -8.18 8.67
N SER A 99 24.40 -7.33 7.64
CA SER A 99 25.66 -6.76 7.12
C SER A 99 26.29 -5.70 8.04
N ASN A 100 25.56 -5.16 9.01
CA ASN A 100 26.09 -4.20 9.99
C ASN A 100 26.49 -4.86 11.32
N LEU A 101 26.19 -6.15 11.52
CA LEU A 101 26.58 -6.92 12.71
C LEU A 101 27.97 -7.57 12.57
N SER A 102 28.46 -7.76 11.34
CA SER A 102 29.79 -8.33 11.01
C SER A 102 30.86 -7.25 10.85
#